data_AF-A0A8U0A951-F1
#
_entry.id   AF-A0A8U0A951-F1
#
_cell.length_a   1.000
_cell.length_b   1.000
_cell.length_c   1.000
_cell.angle_alpha   90.00
_cell.angle_beta   90.00
_cell.angle_gamma   90.00
#
_symmetry.space_group_name_H-M   'P 1'
#
loop_
_entity.id
_entity.type
_entity.pdbx_description
1 polymer ?
#
loop_
_entity_poly.entity_id
_entity_poly.type
_entity_poly.pdbx_seq_one_letter_code
_entity_poly.pdbx_strand_id
1 'polypeptide(L)'
;MTVSSDDSVSQGFFAYYRAYARSGIHAASAAALTALIGLASYTDNNGYILLAITVYVVPPIFLYLTAEGENVPSVVGDETADSDKLKHSDRDGMEIDRYDDSAVSGKSATRAINATDADDTTTRVGERSRNDTGEDTVVADFVTSKTVGSEHDASSQRNIDSEIEHDWIEAETPTEETLLDVVSTNNGAYAVGEGGVVLTTAGEEWSIALERGPTANSNTLRGIDATTDGKTVWFTGDSGVLGRYEDGRLTDHSAPRDQTSTWEDIAVTGATGNERIHLVNGSGELLSGSFESGNVSWGNIKQPGSGSSISNITFVDSDHGHICDTNQCVYETTDSGESYKRIGIEDANATFTGVGATGSMVAVASDDGSVFRYDDAVWTRLHVGNALFAIDLIEETGLTTGDGGTVYELTEDGWKTVETPTDADLYGIDIGADDSTPSLDVAAGTDGTVIERHR
;
A
#
# COMPACT_ATOMS: atom_id res chain seq x y z
N MET A 1 24.12 17.39 -38.47
CA MET A 1 22.86 17.14 -37.74
C MET A 1 21.92 16.40 -38.67
N THR A 2 21.80 15.11 -38.46
CA THR A 2 20.77 14.25 -39.02
C THR A 2 20.12 13.60 -37.81
N VAL A 3 19.02 14.18 -37.34
CA VAL A 3 18.18 13.54 -36.31
C VAL A 3 17.59 12.28 -36.95
N SER A 4 17.59 11.17 -36.22
CA SER A 4 17.08 9.91 -36.74
C SER A 4 15.59 10.03 -37.05
N SER A 5 15.17 9.48 -38.19
CA SER A 5 13.74 9.48 -38.54
C SER A 5 12.93 8.48 -37.71
N ASP A 6 13.57 7.47 -37.09
CA ASP A 6 12.88 6.42 -36.33
C ASP A 6 12.20 6.96 -35.06
N ASP A 7 12.86 7.83 -34.29
CA ASP A 7 12.34 8.32 -33.00
C ASP A 7 11.02 9.08 -33.15
N SER A 8 10.83 9.77 -34.30
CA SER A 8 9.58 10.46 -34.60
C SER A 8 8.42 9.53 -34.98
N VAL A 9 8.71 8.32 -35.46
CA VAL A 9 7.71 7.33 -35.88
C VAL A 9 7.29 6.46 -34.69
N SER A 10 8.23 6.09 -33.81
CA SER A 10 7.92 5.37 -32.57
C SER A 10 7.06 6.20 -31.63
N GLN A 11 7.43 7.47 -31.37
CA GLN A 11 6.62 8.38 -30.55
C GLN A 11 5.19 8.57 -31.09
N GLY A 12 5.04 8.68 -32.42
CA GLY A 12 3.72 8.76 -33.06
C GLY A 12 2.86 7.51 -32.88
N PHE A 13 3.45 6.31 -32.94
CA PHE A 13 2.73 5.06 -32.74
C PHE A 13 2.27 4.87 -31.29
N PHE A 14 3.11 5.16 -30.29
CA PHE A 14 2.74 5.03 -28.88
C PHE A 14 1.63 6.02 -28.46
N ALA A 15 1.71 7.28 -28.92
CA ALA A 15 0.65 8.26 -28.68
C ALA A 15 -0.69 7.81 -29.28
N TYR A 16 -0.67 7.31 -30.53
CA TYR A 16 -1.85 6.72 -31.17
C TYR A 16 -2.39 5.50 -30.41
N TYR A 17 -1.52 4.56 -29.98
CA TYR A 17 -1.95 3.36 -29.28
C TYR A 17 -2.58 3.68 -27.92
N ARG A 18 -2.04 4.67 -27.19
CA ARG A 18 -2.61 5.18 -25.93
C ARG A 18 -4.02 5.76 -26.12
N ALA A 19 -4.26 6.50 -27.21
CA ALA A 19 -5.59 6.98 -27.57
C ALA A 19 -6.54 5.84 -28.00
N TYR A 20 -6.05 4.90 -28.80
CA TYR A 20 -6.81 3.71 -29.23
C TYR A 20 -7.24 2.85 -28.04
N ALA A 21 -6.37 2.62 -27.06
CA ALA A 21 -6.66 1.80 -25.88
C ALA A 21 -7.81 2.35 -25.02
N ARG A 22 -8.00 3.69 -25.02
CA ARG A 22 -9.09 4.39 -24.33
C ARG A 22 -10.39 4.48 -25.17
N SER A 23 -10.42 3.88 -26.36
CA SER A 23 -11.57 3.95 -27.28
C SER A 23 -12.58 2.80 -27.11
N GLY A 24 -13.81 3.04 -27.56
CA GLY A 24 -14.85 2.01 -27.61
C GLY A 24 -14.53 0.86 -28.59
N ILE A 25 -13.65 1.10 -29.55
CA ILE A 25 -13.20 0.09 -30.51
C ILE A 25 -12.25 -0.91 -29.84
N HIS A 26 -11.36 -0.44 -28.95
CA HIS A 26 -10.53 -1.33 -28.15
C HIS A 26 -11.37 -2.19 -27.20
N ALA A 27 -12.30 -1.57 -26.45
CA ALA A 27 -13.21 -2.30 -25.57
C ALA A 27 -14.04 -3.37 -26.31
N ALA A 28 -14.60 -3.03 -27.48
CA ALA A 28 -15.34 -3.98 -28.31
C ALA A 28 -14.44 -5.12 -28.86
N SER A 29 -13.19 -4.82 -29.22
CA SER A 29 -12.23 -5.81 -29.72
C SER A 29 -11.77 -6.76 -28.61
N ALA A 30 -11.57 -6.27 -27.39
CA ALA A 30 -11.25 -7.07 -26.21
C ALA A 30 -12.42 -7.98 -25.80
N ALA A 31 -13.66 -7.46 -25.79
CA ALA A 31 -14.85 -8.27 -25.53
C ALA A 31 -15.03 -9.39 -26.58
N ALA A 32 -14.77 -9.10 -27.86
CA ALA A 32 -14.82 -10.08 -28.93
C ALA A 32 -13.70 -11.14 -28.83
N LEU A 33 -12.48 -10.74 -28.44
CA LEU A 33 -11.36 -11.65 -28.17
C LEU A 33 -11.75 -12.68 -27.08
N THR A 34 -12.25 -12.22 -25.94
CA THR A 34 -12.69 -13.08 -24.82
C THR A 34 -13.80 -14.03 -25.23
N ALA A 35 -14.81 -13.55 -25.95
CA ALA A 35 -15.92 -14.37 -26.43
C ALA A 35 -15.47 -15.45 -27.43
N LEU A 36 -14.54 -15.13 -28.34
CA LEU A 36 -14.01 -16.06 -29.33
C LEU A 36 -13.05 -17.10 -28.73
N ILE A 37 -12.26 -16.74 -27.72
CA ILE A 37 -11.45 -17.69 -26.95
C ILE A 37 -12.35 -18.67 -26.20
N GLY A 38 -13.40 -18.19 -25.51
CA GLY A 38 -14.39 -19.06 -24.86
C GLY A 38 -15.08 -20.01 -25.83
N LEU A 39 -15.40 -19.54 -27.04
CA LEU A 39 -15.97 -20.38 -28.10
C LEU A 39 -14.97 -21.42 -28.66
N ALA A 40 -13.68 -21.09 -28.72
CA ALA A 40 -12.63 -22.04 -29.07
C ALA A 40 -12.56 -23.19 -28.05
N SER A 41 -12.52 -22.87 -26.75
CA SER A 41 -12.52 -23.84 -25.65
C SER A 41 -13.79 -24.70 -25.59
N TYR A 42 -14.94 -24.16 -26.03
CA TYR A 42 -16.20 -24.93 -26.07
C TYR A 42 -16.32 -25.86 -27.29
N THR A 43 -15.59 -25.60 -28.37
CA THR A 43 -15.77 -26.31 -29.66
C THR A 43 -14.57 -27.11 -30.15
N ASP A 44 -13.44 -27.09 -29.43
CA ASP A 44 -12.15 -27.69 -29.84
C ASP A 44 -11.69 -27.26 -31.24
N ASN A 45 -12.10 -26.06 -31.68
CA ASN A 45 -11.82 -25.56 -33.02
C ASN A 45 -10.85 -24.36 -32.99
N ASN A 46 -9.58 -24.66 -33.29
CA ASN A 46 -8.48 -23.70 -33.38
C ASN A 46 -8.73 -22.55 -34.39
N GLY A 47 -9.70 -22.68 -35.31
CA GLY A 47 -10.12 -21.60 -36.19
C GLY A 47 -10.64 -20.37 -35.44
N TYR A 48 -11.25 -20.56 -34.26
CA TYR A 48 -11.71 -19.43 -33.43
C TYR A 48 -10.55 -18.68 -32.77
N ILE A 49 -9.45 -19.35 -32.43
CA ILE A 49 -8.24 -18.70 -31.89
C ILE A 49 -7.63 -17.76 -32.94
N LEU A 50 -7.49 -18.24 -34.19
CA LEU A 50 -7.01 -17.41 -35.31
C LEU A 50 -7.95 -16.23 -35.58
N LEU A 51 -9.27 -16.43 -35.50
CA LEU A 51 -10.24 -15.36 -35.65
C LEU A 51 -10.15 -14.35 -34.50
N ALA A 52 -9.97 -14.79 -33.26
CA ALA A 52 -9.85 -13.92 -32.09
C ALA A 52 -8.61 -13.01 -32.18
N ILE A 53 -7.45 -13.57 -32.53
CA ILE A 53 -6.22 -12.82 -32.78
C ILE A 53 -6.43 -11.81 -33.94
N THR A 54 -7.10 -12.22 -35.02
CA THR A 54 -7.37 -11.35 -36.17
C THR A 54 -8.28 -10.18 -35.77
N VAL A 55 -9.35 -10.43 -35.01
CA VAL A 55 -10.30 -9.40 -34.53
C VAL A 55 -9.62 -8.43 -33.56
N TYR A 56 -8.65 -8.87 -32.78
CA TYR A 56 -7.93 -7.99 -31.85
C TYR A 56 -6.85 -7.14 -32.54
N VAL A 57 -6.07 -7.72 -33.46
CA VAL A 57 -4.87 -7.08 -34.05
C VAL A 57 -5.17 -6.25 -35.29
N VAL A 58 -6.19 -6.58 -36.08
CA VAL A 58 -6.49 -5.84 -37.33
C VAL A 58 -7.05 -4.43 -37.10
N PRO A 59 -7.98 -4.16 -36.16
CA PRO A 59 -8.52 -2.82 -35.95
C PRO A 59 -7.48 -1.72 -35.64
N PRO A 60 -6.52 -1.90 -34.70
CA PRO A 60 -5.53 -0.86 -34.43
C PRO A 60 -4.58 -0.63 -35.62
N ILE A 61 -4.24 -1.68 -36.39
CA ILE A 61 -3.41 -1.54 -37.59
C ILE A 61 -4.17 -0.82 -38.70
N PHE A 62 -5.46 -1.13 -38.90
CA PHE A 62 -6.28 -0.50 -39.94
C PHE A 62 -6.48 0.99 -39.67
N LEU A 63 -6.85 1.37 -38.44
CA LEU A 63 -7.08 2.76 -38.04
C LEU A 63 -5.79 3.60 -38.04
N TYR A 64 -4.64 2.99 -37.73
CA TYR A 64 -3.32 3.63 -37.85
C TYR A 64 -2.96 3.94 -39.30
N LEU A 65 -3.18 2.99 -40.22
CA LEU A 65 -2.82 3.12 -41.63
C LEU A 65 -3.80 4.00 -42.45
N THR A 66 -5.02 4.20 -41.97
CA THR A 66 -6.03 5.07 -42.61
C THR A 66 -6.00 6.51 -42.11
N ALA A 67 -5.22 6.81 -41.06
CA ALA A 67 -5.19 8.10 -40.37
C ALA A 67 -6.55 8.53 -39.77
N GLU A 68 -7.46 7.58 -39.52
CA GLU A 68 -8.73 7.83 -38.80
C GLU A 68 -8.53 7.91 -37.28
N GLY A 69 -7.30 7.69 -36.79
CA GLY A 69 -6.92 7.70 -35.38
C GLY A 69 -7.24 8.98 -34.59
N GLU A 70 -7.27 10.15 -35.24
CA GLU A 70 -7.66 11.42 -34.58
C GLU A 70 -9.18 11.54 -34.33
N ASN A 71 -10.00 10.66 -34.93
CA ASN A 71 -11.47 10.74 -34.89
C ASN A 71 -12.12 9.53 -34.21
N VAL A 72 -11.36 8.75 -33.44
CA VAL A 72 -11.91 7.56 -32.76
C VAL A 72 -12.76 8.01 -31.55
N PRO A 73 -14.05 7.61 -31.46
CA PRO A 73 -14.89 8.01 -30.34
C PRO A 73 -14.37 7.49 -29.00
N SER A 74 -14.08 8.43 -28.09
CA SER A 74 -13.89 8.17 -26.66
C SER A 74 -15.18 7.60 -26.06
N VAL A 75 -15.05 6.65 -25.13
CA VAL A 75 -16.17 6.18 -24.28
C VAL A 75 -16.39 7.11 -23.09
N VAL A 76 -15.35 7.87 -22.71
CA VAL A 76 -15.43 8.93 -21.70
C VAL A 76 -16.11 10.13 -22.36
N GLY A 77 -17.29 10.49 -21.86
CA GLY A 77 -18.06 11.64 -22.36
C GLY A 77 -17.47 12.96 -21.87
N ASP A 78 -16.88 13.72 -22.77
CA ASP A 78 -16.38 15.07 -22.51
C ASP A 78 -17.55 16.08 -22.65
N GLU A 79 -18.28 16.31 -21.55
CA GLU A 79 -19.40 17.26 -21.51
C GLU A 79 -18.91 18.71 -21.35
N THR A 80 -18.39 19.31 -22.43
CA THR A 80 -18.18 20.77 -22.50
C THR A 80 -18.75 21.42 -23.78
N ALA A 81 -19.95 22.00 -23.64
CA ALA A 81 -20.61 23.03 -24.50
C ALA A 81 -20.71 22.79 -26.03
N ASP A 82 -21.85 22.90 -26.71
CA ASP A 82 -22.73 24.09 -26.77
C ASP A 82 -24.02 23.83 -27.61
N SER A 83 -25.05 24.65 -27.39
CA SER A 83 -26.15 25.01 -28.31
C SER A 83 -27.27 23.99 -28.66
N ASP A 84 -28.38 24.11 -27.92
CA ASP A 84 -29.65 24.65 -28.46
C ASP A 84 -30.01 24.35 -29.94
N LYS A 85 -30.71 23.21 -30.20
CA LYS A 85 -31.85 23.04 -31.15
C LYS A 85 -32.20 21.58 -31.47
N LEU A 86 -33.37 21.10 -31.01
CA LEU A 86 -34.56 20.83 -31.86
C LEU A 86 -35.73 20.24 -31.07
N LYS A 87 -36.93 20.29 -31.66
CA LYS A 87 -38.23 20.02 -31.01
C LYS A 87 -38.71 18.58 -31.19
N HIS A 88 -39.62 18.19 -30.28
CA HIS A 88 -40.68 17.18 -30.43
C HIS A 88 -40.25 15.72 -30.69
N SER A 89 -40.64 14.84 -29.76
CA SER A 89 -41.92 14.10 -29.94
C SER A 89 -42.45 13.57 -28.62
N ASP A 90 -43.77 13.41 -28.54
CA ASP A 90 -44.48 12.81 -27.41
C ASP A 90 -44.26 11.28 -27.36
N ARG A 91 -44.22 10.69 -26.16
CA ARG A 91 -45.20 9.67 -25.72
C ARG A 91 -44.92 9.06 -24.34
N ASP A 92 -46.03 8.72 -23.68
CA ASP A 92 -46.30 7.51 -22.87
C ASP A 92 -45.09 6.91 -22.09
N GLY A 93 -45.03 6.90 -20.76
CA GLY A 93 -46.13 6.75 -19.82
C GLY A 93 -46.27 5.28 -19.39
N MET A 94 -45.47 4.84 -18.42
CA MET A 94 -45.70 3.58 -17.72
C MET A 94 -45.32 3.67 -16.23
N GLU A 95 -46.34 3.89 -15.43
CA GLU A 95 -46.42 3.61 -13.99
C GLU A 95 -46.53 2.08 -13.80
N ILE A 96 -45.88 1.49 -12.77
CA ILE A 96 -46.30 0.28 -12.04
C ILE A 96 -45.32 0.02 -10.86
N ASP A 97 -45.89 0.15 -9.66
CA ASP A 97 -45.77 -0.64 -8.42
C ASP A 97 -44.39 -1.15 -7.96
N ARG A 98 -43.88 -0.71 -6.80
CA ARG A 98 -44.35 -1.10 -5.43
C ARG A 98 -44.43 -2.62 -5.23
N TYR A 99 -43.41 -3.15 -4.57
CA TYR A 99 -43.58 -4.30 -3.68
C TYR A 99 -43.30 -3.85 -2.25
N ASP A 100 -44.35 -3.82 -1.44
CA ASP A 100 -44.33 -3.71 0.01
C ASP A 100 -44.72 -5.09 0.53
N ASP A 101 -43.86 -5.73 1.33
CA ASP A 101 -44.33 -6.69 2.32
C ASP A 101 -43.43 -6.67 3.54
N SER A 102 -44.02 -7.02 4.68
CA SER A 102 -43.65 -6.46 5.96
C SER A 102 -43.61 -7.50 7.09
N ALA A 103 -42.65 -7.29 8.00
CA ALA A 103 -42.69 -7.67 9.42
C ALA A 103 -42.90 -9.15 9.84
N VAL A 104 -42.11 -9.58 10.84
CA VAL A 104 -42.53 -10.20 12.13
C VAL A 104 -41.24 -10.70 12.81
N SER A 105 -40.71 -9.98 13.82
CA SER A 105 -41.08 -10.03 15.25
C SER A 105 -40.71 -11.33 16.00
N GLY A 106 -39.73 -11.23 16.91
CA GLY A 106 -40.08 -11.34 18.33
C GLY A 106 -39.20 -12.13 19.32
N LYS A 107 -38.67 -11.38 20.30
CA LYS A 107 -38.58 -11.71 21.76
C LYS A 107 -37.62 -12.82 22.27
N SER A 108 -36.64 -12.40 23.08
CA SER A 108 -36.55 -12.62 24.56
C SER A 108 -35.14 -12.24 25.04
N ALA A 109 -34.83 -11.43 26.05
CA ALA A 109 -35.38 -11.16 27.40
C ALA A 109 -34.44 -11.66 28.53
N THR A 110 -33.67 -10.71 29.11
CA THR A 110 -33.26 -10.59 30.53
C THR A 110 -32.69 -11.79 31.30
N ARG A 111 -31.49 -11.60 31.89
CA ARG A 111 -31.25 -11.85 33.33
C ARG A 111 -30.13 -10.97 33.91
N ALA A 112 -30.27 -10.57 35.17
CA ALA A 112 -29.30 -9.79 35.95
C ALA A 112 -29.07 -10.44 37.34
N ILE A 113 -28.46 -9.68 38.28
CA ILE A 113 -28.25 -9.91 39.73
C ILE A 113 -27.24 -11.05 40.08
N ASN A 114 -26.28 -10.99 41.04
CA ASN A 114 -25.83 -10.11 42.16
C ASN A 114 -24.28 -9.96 42.07
N ALA A 115 -23.53 -8.98 42.61
CA ALA A 115 -23.55 -8.19 43.87
C ALA A 115 -22.95 -8.90 45.13
N THR A 116 -22.18 -8.12 45.94
CA THR A 116 -21.47 -8.35 47.23
C THR A 116 -19.98 -8.73 47.19
N ASP A 117 -19.11 -8.32 48.13
CA ASP A 117 -18.95 -7.11 48.99
C ASP A 117 -17.64 -7.29 49.82
N ALA A 118 -17.10 -6.21 50.42
CA ALA A 118 -16.13 -6.22 51.55
C ALA A 118 -14.72 -6.90 51.37
N ASP A 119 -13.68 -6.62 52.18
CA ASP A 119 -13.26 -5.43 52.95
C ASP A 119 -11.80 -5.64 53.49
N ASP A 120 -11.15 -4.54 53.86
CA ASP A 120 -10.22 -4.32 54.99
C ASP A 120 -8.70 -4.67 55.06
N THR A 121 -8.01 -3.67 55.65
CA THR A 121 -6.78 -3.57 56.49
C THR A 121 -5.45 -4.35 56.31
N THR A 122 -4.42 -3.57 55.97
CA THR A 122 -3.16 -3.26 56.73
C THR A 122 -2.45 -4.26 57.67
N THR A 123 -1.09 -4.24 57.63
CA THR A 123 -0.09 -4.07 58.75
C THR A 123 1.16 -4.96 58.50
N ARG A 124 2.39 -4.51 58.17
CA ARG A 124 3.40 -3.57 58.76
C ARG A 124 4.43 -4.24 59.72
N VAL A 125 5.72 -3.94 59.54
CA VAL A 125 6.93 -4.27 60.38
C VAL A 125 7.39 -5.74 60.30
N GLY A 126 8.68 -6.14 60.27
CA GLY A 126 10.03 -5.52 60.28
C GLY A 126 11.06 -6.62 59.91
N GLU A 127 12.40 -6.51 59.97
CA GLU A 127 13.30 -5.60 60.70
C GLU A 127 14.79 -5.79 60.25
N ARG A 128 15.59 -4.70 60.14
CA ARG A 128 17.10 -4.57 60.31
C ARG A 128 18.07 -5.46 59.46
N SER A 129 19.33 -5.08 59.18
CA SER A 129 20.34 -4.23 59.87
C SER A 129 21.32 -3.60 58.84
N ARG A 130 21.76 -2.32 58.96
CA ARG A 130 23.01 -1.79 59.60
C ARG A 130 24.34 -2.28 58.97
N ASN A 131 25.39 -1.48 58.69
CA ASN A 131 25.94 -0.19 59.21
C ASN A 131 26.45 0.70 58.01
N ASP A 132 26.56 2.04 58.03
CA ASP A 132 27.36 2.98 58.88
C ASP A 132 28.90 2.79 58.70
N THR A 133 29.77 3.76 58.41
CA THR A 133 29.82 5.25 58.51
C THR A 133 30.22 5.89 57.13
N GLY A 134 30.52 7.18 56.89
CA GLY A 134 30.76 8.37 57.75
C GLY A 134 31.03 9.68 56.96
N GLU A 135 31.67 10.67 57.59
CA GLU A 135 31.99 12.05 57.12
C GLU A 135 33.39 12.13 56.45
N ASP A 136 33.84 13.18 55.72
CA ASP A 136 33.93 14.61 56.10
C ASP A 136 34.33 15.55 54.93
N THR A 137 34.39 16.87 55.16
CA THR A 137 34.38 17.97 54.16
C THR A 137 35.54 18.97 54.34
N VAL A 138 36.41 19.21 53.33
CA VAL A 138 37.38 20.35 53.36
C VAL A 138 37.70 20.93 51.96
N VAL A 139 38.18 22.17 51.94
CA VAL A 139 38.25 23.18 50.84
C VAL A 139 39.58 23.27 50.05
N ALA A 140 39.48 23.85 48.83
CA ALA A 140 40.43 24.75 48.09
C ALA A 140 41.92 24.31 47.89
N ASP A 141 42.62 24.61 46.78
CA ASP A 141 42.93 25.97 46.29
C ASP A 141 43.56 26.03 44.85
N PHE A 142 43.82 27.27 44.41
CA PHE A 142 44.38 27.80 43.15
C PHE A 142 45.71 27.20 42.58
N VAL A 143 45.83 27.10 41.24
CA VAL A 143 47.04 27.51 40.45
C VAL A 143 46.65 27.93 39.01
N THR A 144 47.13 29.08 38.56
CA THR A 144 47.03 29.62 37.18
C THR A 144 48.25 29.30 36.29
N SER A 145 48.05 29.22 34.96
CA SER A 145 49.10 29.65 34.00
C SER A 145 48.54 30.37 32.76
N LYS A 146 49.36 31.31 32.25
CA LYS A 146 49.25 32.16 31.04
C LYS A 146 50.17 31.58 29.95
N THR A 147 50.18 31.91 28.65
CA THR A 147 49.39 32.70 27.66
C THR A 147 50.08 32.45 26.28
N VAL A 148 49.54 33.00 25.17
CA VAL A 148 50.11 33.15 23.80
C VAL A 148 49.70 32.00 22.85
N GLY A 149 49.11 32.23 21.66
CA GLY A 149 48.61 33.46 21.04
C GLY A 149 48.98 33.59 19.56
N SER A 150 47.98 33.62 18.66
CA SER A 150 48.08 34.18 17.30
C SER A 150 46.68 34.46 16.75
N GLU A 151 46.53 35.56 16.01
CA GLU A 151 45.28 36.01 15.37
C GLU A 151 45.22 35.60 13.89
N HIS A 152 44.07 35.88 13.24
CA HIS A 152 43.68 35.56 11.85
C HIS A 152 43.47 34.06 11.57
N ASP A 153 42.24 33.59 11.33
CA ASP A 153 41.39 34.08 10.24
C ASP A 153 39.91 34.26 10.64
N ALA A 154 39.25 35.27 10.07
CA ALA A 154 37.84 35.55 10.36
C ALA A 154 36.96 34.73 9.40
N SER A 155 36.75 33.45 9.75
CA SER A 155 35.76 32.63 9.05
C SER A 155 34.41 33.32 9.10
N SER A 156 33.87 33.65 7.93
CA SER A 156 32.50 34.12 7.81
C SER A 156 31.60 32.93 8.15
N GLN A 157 31.17 32.85 9.41
CA GLN A 157 30.06 32.02 9.83
C GLN A 157 28.82 32.54 9.11
N ARG A 158 28.62 32.05 7.89
CA ARG A 158 27.29 31.99 7.29
C ARG A 158 26.48 31.14 8.26
N ASN A 159 25.45 31.73 8.87
CA ASN A 159 24.35 30.95 9.39
C ASN A 159 23.78 30.20 8.18
N ILE A 160 24.17 28.94 8.05
CA ILE A 160 23.42 27.94 7.30
C ILE A 160 22.53 27.28 8.36
N ASP A 161 21.63 28.09 8.92
CA ASP A 161 20.29 27.60 9.19
C ASP A 161 19.62 27.62 7.81
N SER A 162 19.98 26.64 6.97
CA SER A 162 19.06 26.23 5.92
C SER A 162 17.91 25.57 6.66
N GLU A 163 16.76 26.24 6.68
CA GLU A 163 15.49 25.52 6.66
C GLU A 163 15.63 24.54 5.50
N ILE A 164 15.81 23.25 5.81
CA ILE A 164 15.71 22.21 4.80
C ILE A 164 14.23 22.23 4.43
N GLU A 165 13.92 22.57 3.18
CA GLU A 165 12.55 22.38 2.68
C GLU A 165 12.29 20.87 2.73
N HIS A 166 11.29 20.46 3.51
CA HIS A 166 10.96 19.05 3.76
C HIS A 166 10.13 18.53 2.57
N ASP A 167 10.64 18.76 1.36
CA ASP A 167 9.98 18.45 0.10
C ASP A 167 10.35 17.03 -0.33
N TRP A 168 9.52 16.44 -1.19
CA TRP A 168 9.82 15.15 -1.81
C TRP A 168 10.98 15.27 -2.80
N ILE A 169 11.96 14.38 -2.69
CA ILE A 169 13.14 14.30 -3.56
C ILE A 169 13.13 12.94 -4.26
N GLU A 170 13.40 12.93 -5.57
CA GLU A 170 13.55 11.68 -6.34
C GLU A 170 14.92 11.07 -6.06
N ALA A 171 14.94 9.79 -5.70
CA ALA A 171 16.15 9.06 -5.38
C ALA A 171 16.64 8.24 -6.58
N GLU A 172 17.96 8.25 -6.83
CA GLU A 172 18.55 7.42 -7.90
C GLU A 172 18.50 5.94 -7.50
N THR A 173 17.79 5.09 -8.26
CA THR A 173 17.73 3.64 -8.03
C THR A 173 18.49 2.86 -9.13
N PRO A 174 18.99 1.65 -8.81
CA PRO A 174 19.76 0.84 -9.75
C PRO A 174 18.89 -0.10 -10.62
N THR A 175 17.62 0.24 -10.89
CA THR A 175 16.66 -0.61 -11.62
C THR A 175 15.71 0.21 -12.49
N GLU A 176 15.15 -0.41 -13.53
CA GLU A 176 14.03 0.13 -14.32
C GLU A 176 12.73 -0.69 -14.10
N GLU A 177 12.77 -1.72 -13.25
CA GLU A 177 11.60 -2.55 -12.91
C GLU A 177 10.59 -1.77 -12.06
N THR A 178 9.29 -1.99 -12.26
CA THR A 178 8.24 -1.39 -11.42
C THR A 178 8.40 -1.82 -9.97
N LEU A 179 8.48 -0.86 -9.06
CA LEU A 179 8.42 -1.09 -7.62
C LEU A 179 6.95 -1.02 -7.19
N LEU A 180 6.50 -2.05 -6.48
CA LEU A 180 5.09 -2.26 -6.12
C LEU A 180 4.80 -1.92 -4.66
N ASP A 181 5.80 -2.04 -3.77
CA ASP A 181 5.64 -1.75 -2.36
C ASP A 181 6.96 -1.36 -1.68
N VAL A 182 6.88 -0.68 -0.54
CA VAL A 182 8.02 -0.07 0.17
C VAL A 182 7.77 -0.01 1.69
N VAL A 183 8.83 -0.18 2.49
CA VAL A 183 8.77 -0.05 3.95
C VAL A 183 10.01 0.65 4.50
N SER A 184 9.85 1.54 5.48
CA SER A 184 10.97 2.15 6.20
C SER A 184 11.38 1.32 7.41
N THR A 185 12.67 1.36 7.75
CA THR A 185 13.21 0.68 8.93
C THR A 185 14.23 1.56 9.65
N ASN A 186 14.57 1.17 10.88
CA ASN A 186 15.63 1.80 11.68
C ASN A 186 17.02 1.83 11.02
N ASN A 187 17.22 1.11 9.91
CA ASN A 187 18.47 1.07 9.14
C ASN A 187 18.31 1.59 7.69
N GLY A 188 17.22 2.29 7.37
CA GLY A 188 16.87 2.72 6.01
C GLY A 188 15.66 1.98 5.45
N ALA A 189 15.29 2.27 4.21
CA ALA A 189 14.12 1.72 3.54
C ALA A 189 14.44 0.48 2.68
N TYR A 190 13.39 -0.25 2.33
CA TYR A 190 13.38 -1.38 1.41
C TYR A 190 12.21 -1.26 0.43
N ALA A 191 12.45 -1.52 -0.85
CA ALA A 191 11.41 -1.53 -1.88
C ALA A 191 11.44 -2.87 -2.64
N VAL A 192 10.27 -3.36 -3.06
CA VAL A 192 10.11 -4.62 -3.79
C VAL A 192 9.29 -4.44 -5.06
N GLY A 193 9.44 -5.33 -6.04
CA GLY A 193 8.68 -5.20 -7.27
C GLY A 193 8.81 -6.30 -8.31
N GLU A 194 8.62 -5.90 -9.56
CA GLU A 194 8.74 -6.75 -10.75
C GLU A 194 10.15 -7.34 -10.91
N GLY A 195 10.25 -8.44 -11.65
CA GLY A 195 11.48 -9.25 -11.73
C GLY A 195 11.92 -9.88 -10.40
N GLY A 196 11.18 -9.68 -9.30
CA GLY A 196 11.59 -10.08 -7.96
C GLY A 196 12.73 -9.24 -7.40
N VAL A 197 12.86 -7.99 -7.84
CA VAL A 197 13.85 -7.06 -7.29
C VAL A 197 13.53 -6.75 -5.83
N VAL A 198 14.57 -6.65 -5.00
CA VAL A 198 14.53 -6.03 -3.67
C VAL A 198 15.64 -5.00 -3.62
N LEU A 199 15.29 -3.75 -3.35
CA LEU A 199 16.24 -2.66 -3.14
C LEU A 199 16.35 -2.33 -1.64
N THR A 200 17.43 -1.65 -1.24
CA THR A 200 17.61 -1.14 0.13
C THR A 200 18.49 0.11 0.18
N THR A 201 18.19 1.01 1.13
CA THR A 201 19.07 2.14 1.51
C THR A 201 19.92 1.88 2.75
N ALA A 202 20.07 0.63 3.20
CA ALA A 202 20.93 0.26 4.35
C ALA A 202 22.46 0.49 4.16
N GLY A 203 22.84 1.30 3.17
CA GLY A 203 24.12 1.98 3.02
C GLY A 203 23.92 3.50 3.14
N GLU A 204 24.25 4.24 2.08
CA GLU A 204 23.99 5.70 1.95
C GLU A 204 23.16 6.03 0.68
N GLU A 205 22.91 5.03 -0.19
CA GLU A 205 22.27 5.15 -1.50
C GLU A 205 21.42 3.88 -1.76
N TRP A 206 20.41 3.95 -2.63
CA TRP A 206 19.62 2.77 -3.02
C TRP A 206 20.50 1.74 -3.76
N SER A 207 20.44 0.49 -3.30
CA SER A 207 21.23 -0.61 -3.86
C SER A 207 20.42 -1.89 -3.98
N ILE A 208 20.78 -2.77 -4.93
CA ILE A 208 20.09 -4.05 -5.10
C ILE A 208 20.49 -5.00 -3.96
N ALA A 209 19.53 -5.31 -3.09
CA ALA A 209 19.65 -6.36 -2.08
C ALA A 209 19.48 -7.75 -2.71
N LEU A 210 18.52 -7.91 -3.64
CA LEU A 210 18.26 -9.14 -4.40
C LEU A 210 17.80 -8.80 -5.83
N GLU A 211 18.41 -9.44 -6.84
CA GLU A 211 18.06 -9.23 -8.25
C GLU A 211 16.84 -10.05 -8.73
N ARG A 212 16.50 -11.16 -8.05
CA ARG A 212 15.62 -12.22 -8.61
C ARG A 212 14.72 -12.93 -7.59
N GLY A 213 14.52 -12.31 -6.44
CA GLY A 213 13.65 -12.79 -5.34
C GLY A 213 14.12 -14.07 -4.63
N PRO A 214 13.34 -14.54 -3.63
CA PRO A 214 13.69 -15.67 -2.75
C PRO A 214 14.07 -16.96 -3.49
N THR A 215 13.32 -17.31 -4.52
CA THR A 215 13.49 -18.58 -5.25
C THR A 215 14.44 -18.47 -6.45
N ALA A 216 15.06 -17.29 -6.67
CA ALA A 216 15.85 -16.94 -7.85
C ALA A 216 15.15 -17.18 -9.21
N ASN A 217 13.81 -17.20 -9.23
CA ASN A 217 13.00 -17.35 -10.45
C ASN A 217 12.55 -16.00 -11.03
N SER A 218 12.84 -14.89 -10.35
CA SER A 218 12.43 -13.54 -10.76
C SER A 218 10.90 -13.41 -10.91
N ASN A 219 10.17 -13.94 -9.91
CA ASN A 219 8.74 -13.71 -9.73
C ASN A 219 8.53 -12.33 -9.10
N THR A 220 7.51 -11.60 -9.56
CA THR A 220 7.10 -10.31 -8.97
C THR A 220 6.82 -10.44 -7.47
N LEU A 221 7.40 -9.52 -6.70
CA LEU A 221 7.11 -9.29 -5.29
C LEU A 221 6.10 -8.16 -5.17
N ARG A 222 5.08 -8.33 -4.32
CA ARG A 222 3.88 -7.46 -4.26
C ARG A 222 3.73 -6.69 -2.97
N GLY A 223 4.12 -7.28 -1.85
CA GLY A 223 4.05 -6.65 -0.53
C GLY A 223 5.33 -6.90 0.27
N ILE A 224 5.71 -5.94 1.10
CA ILE A 224 6.84 -5.98 2.04
C ILE A 224 6.42 -5.39 3.39
N ASP A 225 6.86 -6.00 4.48
CA ASP A 225 6.69 -5.43 5.83
C ASP A 225 7.90 -5.76 6.72
N ALA A 226 8.13 -4.92 7.73
CA ALA A 226 9.25 -4.98 8.64
C ALA A 226 8.86 -5.57 10.02
N THR A 227 9.84 -6.10 10.75
CA THR A 227 9.64 -6.39 12.18
C THR A 227 9.52 -5.10 12.97
N THR A 228 8.83 -5.15 14.12
CA THR A 228 8.59 -3.97 14.98
C THR A 228 9.87 -3.34 15.57
N ASP A 229 11.04 -3.96 15.37
CA ASP A 229 12.35 -3.44 15.73
C ASP A 229 13.22 -3.04 14.52
N GLY A 230 12.67 -3.09 13.30
CA GLY A 230 13.28 -2.60 12.06
C GLY A 230 14.56 -3.31 11.63
N LYS A 231 14.77 -4.58 12.03
CA LYS A 231 16.00 -5.35 11.70
C LYS A 231 15.78 -6.48 10.70
N THR A 232 14.54 -6.77 10.35
CA THR A 232 14.20 -7.82 9.41
C THR A 232 13.02 -7.37 8.57
N VAL A 233 13.11 -7.57 7.27
CA VAL A 233 11.97 -7.39 6.36
C VAL A 233 11.52 -8.74 5.82
N TRP A 234 10.22 -8.87 5.61
CA TRP A 234 9.60 -9.99 4.92
C TRP A 234 8.90 -9.48 3.68
N PHE A 235 8.95 -10.24 2.59
CA PHE A 235 8.31 -9.85 1.34
C PHE A 235 7.69 -11.06 0.65
N THR A 236 6.58 -10.81 -0.04
CA THR A 236 5.74 -11.84 -0.62
C THR A 236 5.35 -11.52 -2.06
N GLY A 237 4.72 -12.46 -2.78
CA GLY A 237 4.27 -12.20 -4.14
C GLY A 237 3.88 -13.43 -4.96
N ASP A 238 4.14 -13.35 -6.26
CA ASP A 238 3.64 -14.29 -7.26
C ASP A 238 4.17 -15.73 -7.08
N SER A 239 3.29 -16.69 -7.37
CA SER A 239 3.54 -18.14 -7.23
C SER A 239 3.85 -18.61 -5.79
N GLY A 240 3.32 -17.93 -4.78
CA GLY A 240 3.47 -18.28 -3.37
C GLY A 240 4.85 -17.93 -2.79
N VAL A 241 5.55 -16.96 -3.39
CA VAL A 241 6.87 -16.54 -2.94
C VAL A 241 6.82 -15.87 -1.58
N LEU A 242 7.77 -16.19 -0.71
CA LEU A 242 7.94 -15.58 0.61
C LEU A 242 9.43 -15.57 0.98
N GLY A 243 9.96 -14.39 1.26
CA GLY A 243 11.33 -14.19 1.71
C GLY A 243 11.39 -13.53 3.08
N ARG A 244 12.42 -13.87 3.86
CA ARG A 244 12.88 -13.13 5.05
C ARG A 244 14.29 -12.61 4.79
N TYR A 245 14.55 -11.33 5.02
CA TYR A 245 15.87 -10.72 4.84
C TYR A 245 16.30 -9.99 6.11
N GLU A 246 17.49 -10.32 6.58
CA GLU A 246 18.08 -9.86 7.86
C GLU A 246 19.59 -9.76 7.66
N ASP A 247 20.23 -8.63 8.00
CA ASP A 247 21.68 -8.43 7.96
C ASP A 247 22.36 -8.92 6.65
N GLY A 248 21.75 -8.60 5.49
CA GLY A 248 22.27 -9.01 4.17
C GLY A 248 21.97 -10.46 3.77
N ARG A 249 21.21 -11.21 4.59
CA ARG A 249 20.96 -12.64 4.43
C ARG A 249 19.48 -12.94 4.16
N LEU A 250 19.21 -13.35 2.93
CA LEU A 250 17.96 -13.98 2.53
C LEU A 250 17.78 -15.38 3.15
N THR A 251 16.56 -15.68 3.60
CA THR A 251 16.03 -17.01 3.85
C THR A 251 14.74 -17.20 3.06
N ASP A 252 14.66 -18.25 2.25
CA ASP A 252 13.48 -18.60 1.45
C ASP A 252 12.48 -19.39 2.30
N HIS A 253 11.23 -18.91 2.33
CA HIS A 253 10.08 -19.51 3.01
C HIS A 253 8.90 -19.74 2.05
N SER A 254 9.15 -19.68 0.74
CA SER A 254 8.15 -19.79 -0.33
C SER A 254 7.37 -21.11 -0.29
N ALA A 255 6.18 -21.09 -0.91
CA ALA A 255 5.17 -22.14 -0.89
C ALA A 255 4.75 -22.58 0.53
N PRO A 256 4.39 -21.66 1.45
CA PRO A 256 3.97 -22.02 2.79
C PRO A 256 2.71 -22.90 2.73
N ARG A 257 2.76 -24.07 3.38
CA ARG A 257 1.73 -25.13 3.29
C ARG A 257 1.43 -25.59 1.85
N ASP A 258 2.46 -25.65 1.01
CA ASP A 258 2.38 -25.99 -0.42
C ASP A 258 1.49 -25.02 -1.23
N GLN A 259 1.19 -23.81 -0.72
CA GLN A 259 0.39 -22.81 -1.42
C GLN A 259 1.23 -22.04 -2.44
N THR A 260 0.84 -22.15 -3.71
CA THR A 260 1.49 -21.44 -4.84
C THR A 260 0.60 -20.37 -5.45
N SER A 261 -0.48 -19.97 -4.77
CA SER A 261 -1.26 -18.79 -5.14
C SER A 261 -0.40 -17.54 -4.99
N THR A 262 -0.64 -16.50 -5.79
CA THR A 262 -0.06 -15.17 -5.55
C THR A 262 -0.50 -14.68 -4.18
N TRP A 263 0.45 -14.34 -3.31
CA TRP A 263 0.16 -13.52 -2.15
C TRP A 263 0.12 -12.07 -2.63
N GLU A 264 -0.99 -11.38 -2.37
CA GLU A 264 -1.11 -9.97 -2.75
C GLU A 264 -0.34 -9.10 -1.77
N ASP A 265 -0.36 -9.44 -0.47
CA ASP A 265 0.20 -8.62 0.58
C ASP A 265 0.57 -9.41 1.86
N ILE A 266 1.36 -8.79 2.75
CA ILE A 266 1.94 -9.32 3.97
C ILE A 266 1.91 -8.30 5.11
N ALA A 267 1.58 -8.76 6.33
CA ALA A 267 1.86 -8.02 7.56
C ALA A 267 2.67 -8.84 8.55
N VAL A 268 3.53 -8.19 9.32
CA VAL A 268 4.50 -8.75 10.26
C VAL A 268 4.33 -8.07 11.61
N THR A 269 3.93 -8.84 12.62
CA THR A 269 3.89 -8.36 14.01
C THR A 269 5.00 -8.98 14.85
N GLY A 270 5.52 -8.22 15.81
CA GLY A 270 6.62 -8.65 16.68
C GLY A 270 8.02 -8.35 16.14
N ALA A 271 9.01 -8.57 17.00
CA ALA A 271 10.42 -8.25 16.73
C ALA A 271 11.17 -9.43 16.08
N THR A 272 12.30 -9.14 15.46
CA THR A 272 13.24 -10.09 14.86
C THR A 272 13.50 -11.33 15.75
N GLY A 273 13.23 -12.51 15.21
CA GLY A 273 13.38 -13.81 15.87
C GLY A 273 12.17 -14.31 16.66
N ASN A 274 11.10 -13.51 16.75
CA ASN A 274 9.78 -13.85 17.29
C ASN A 274 8.67 -13.14 16.49
N GLU A 275 8.73 -13.27 15.17
CA GLU A 275 7.81 -12.67 14.22
C GLU A 275 6.51 -13.48 14.11
N ARG A 276 5.38 -12.82 13.91
CA ARG A 276 4.14 -13.41 13.41
C ARG A 276 3.85 -12.81 12.03
N ILE A 277 3.68 -13.68 11.05
CA ILE A 277 3.49 -13.34 9.64
C ILE A 277 2.02 -13.59 9.28
N HIS A 278 1.42 -12.66 8.55
CA HIS A 278 0.05 -12.72 8.05
C HIS A 278 0.09 -12.49 6.54
N LEU A 279 -0.35 -13.47 5.74
CA LEU A 279 -0.36 -13.39 4.28
C LEU A 279 -1.80 -13.37 3.77
N VAL A 280 -2.08 -12.59 2.74
CA VAL A 280 -3.39 -12.50 2.09
C VAL A 280 -3.28 -12.71 0.57
N ASN A 281 -4.32 -13.26 -0.07
CA ASN A 281 -4.26 -13.61 -1.50
C ASN A 281 -5.50 -13.23 -2.34
N GLY A 282 -5.32 -13.31 -3.65
CA GLY A 282 -6.34 -13.05 -4.67
C GLY A 282 -7.57 -13.97 -4.65
N SER A 283 -7.57 -15.03 -3.84
CA SER A 283 -8.73 -15.91 -3.58
C SER A 283 -9.47 -15.58 -2.28
N GLY A 284 -9.10 -14.48 -1.62
CA GLY A 284 -9.67 -14.05 -0.34
C GLY A 284 -9.25 -14.91 0.85
N GLU A 285 -8.16 -15.66 0.69
CA GLU A 285 -7.61 -16.50 1.74
C GLU A 285 -6.59 -15.72 2.58
N LEU A 286 -6.53 -16.07 3.86
CA LEU A 286 -5.56 -15.55 4.82
C LEU A 286 -4.80 -16.71 5.47
N LEU A 287 -3.48 -16.59 5.55
CA LEU A 287 -2.60 -17.57 6.20
C LEU A 287 -1.68 -16.87 7.20
N SER A 288 -1.81 -17.23 8.48
CA SER A 288 -0.91 -16.75 9.54
C SER A 288 0.06 -17.82 10.01
N GLY A 289 1.25 -17.42 10.45
CA GLY A 289 2.25 -18.28 11.07
C GLY A 289 3.16 -17.53 12.03
N SER A 290 3.85 -18.26 12.91
CA SER A 290 4.83 -17.68 13.84
C SER A 290 6.22 -18.21 13.51
N PHE A 291 7.18 -17.30 13.32
CA PHE A 291 8.59 -17.63 13.16
C PHE A 291 9.26 -17.71 14.53
N GLU A 292 9.85 -18.86 14.82
CA GLU A 292 10.74 -19.03 15.97
C GLU A 292 11.91 -19.90 15.54
N SER A 293 13.12 -19.58 16.01
CA SER A 293 14.31 -20.42 15.80
C SER A 293 14.58 -20.80 14.33
N GLY A 294 14.35 -19.89 13.39
CA GLY A 294 14.64 -20.09 11.96
C GLY A 294 13.55 -20.80 11.15
N ASN A 295 12.38 -21.08 11.73
CA ASN A 295 11.30 -21.82 11.08
C ASN A 295 9.94 -21.16 11.33
N VAL A 296 9.07 -21.13 10.32
CA VAL A 296 7.68 -20.67 10.49
C VAL A 296 6.77 -21.87 10.81
N SER A 297 6.04 -21.77 11.92
CA SER A 297 4.94 -22.65 12.27
C SER A 297 3.63 -22.08 11.72
N TRP A 298 3.11 -22.68 10.65
CA TRP A 298 1.91 -22.20 9.95
C TRP A 298 0.60 -22.69 10.58
N GLY A 299 -0.35 -21.77 10.75
CA GLY A 299 -1.73 -22.05 11.12
C GLY A 299 -2.53 -22.71 9.99
N ASN A 300 -3.86 -22.63 10.06
CA ASN A 300 -4.75 -23.04 8.98
C ASN A 300 -5.09 -21.84 8.09
N ILE A 301 -5.36 -22.11 6.81
CA ILE A 301 -5.91 -21.11 5.89
C ILE A 301 -7.33 -20.74 6.35
N LYS A 302 -7.64 -19.44 6.30
CA LYS A 302 -8.93 -18.83 6.67
C LYS A 302 -9.47 -18.05 5.48
N GLN A 303 -10.77 -17.78 5.47
CA GLN A 303 -11.42 -16.98 4.44
C GLN A 303 -12.46 -16.07 5.13
N PRO A 304 -12.08 -14.83 5.54
CA PRO A 304 -12.96 -13.91 6.27
C PRO A 304 -14.23 -13.49 5.50
N GLY A 305 -14.13 -13.42 4.17
CA GLY A 305 -15.15 -12.91 3.27
C GLY A 305 -15.72 -13.93 2.29
N SER A 306 -16.31 -13.41 1.20
CA SER A 306 -16.87 -14.21 0.11
C SER A 306 -15.86 -15.00 -0.74
N GLY A 307 -14.55 -14.81 -0.50
CA GLY A 307 -13.48 -15.31 -1.38
C GLY A 307 -13.12 -14.33 -2.50
N SER A 308 -13.47 -13.05 -2.32
CA SER A 308 -12.98 -11.94 -3.13
C SER A 308 -11.51 -11.67 -2.78
N SER A 309 -10.68 -11.27 -3.75
CA SER A 309 -9.28 -10.90 -3.51
C SER A 309 -9.19 -9.90 -2.35
N ILE A 310 -8.44 -10.28 -1.30
CA ILE A 310 -8.01 -9.36 -0.25
C ILE A 310 -6.81 -8.63 -0.82
N SER A 311 -6.90 -7.30 -0.91
CA SER A 311 -5.91 -6.47 -1.59
C SER A 311 -4.77 -6.05 -0.68
N ASN A 312 -5.05 -5.80 0.60
CA ASN A 312 -4.06 -5.31 1.57
C ASN A 312 -4.41 -5.70 3.01
N ILE A 313 -3.39 -5.75 3.87
CA ILE A 313 -3.44 -6.10 5.29
C ILE A 313 -2.54 -5.17 6.12
N THR A 314 -3.02 -4.70 7.26
CA THR A 314 -2.25 -3.86 8.20
C THR A 314 -2.51 -4.25 9.66
N PHE A 315 -1.57 -3.96 10.56
CA PHE A 315 -1.72 -4.18 12.00
C PHE A 315 -1.33 -2.93 12.79
N VAL A 316 -2.17 -2.55 13.76
CA VAL A 316 -1.94 -1.43 14.68
C VAL A 316 -1.07 -1.89 15.87
N ASP A 317 -1.23 -3.14 16.29
CA ASP A 317 -0.40 -3.79 17.32
C ASP A 317 -0.34 -5.32 17.07
N SER A 318 0.10 -6.12 18.04
CA SER A 318 0.23 -7.58 17.86
C SER A 318 -1.09 -8.35 17.69
N ASP A 319 -2.21 -7.71 18.03
CA ASP A 319 -3.53 -8.34 18.18
C ASP A 319 -4.60 -7.65 17.31
N HIS A 320 -4.50 -6.32 17.13
CA HIS A 320 -5.42 -5.48 16.38
C HIS A 320 -4.91 -5.18 14.97
N GLY A 321 -5.75 -5.45 13.96
CA GLY A 321 -5.38 -5.27 12.56
C GLY A 321 -6.58 -5.33 11.62
N HIS A 322 -6.35 -4.93 10.37
CA HIS A 322 -7.38 -4.73 9.37
C HIS A 322 -7.00 -5.37 8.03
N ILE A 323 -8.01 -5.79 7.28
CA ILE A 323 -7.89 -6.21 5.88
C ILE A 323 -9.00 -5.56 5.05
N CYS A 324 -8.71 -5.25 3.79
CA CYS A 324 -9.71 -4.82 2.81
C CYS A 324 -9.78 -5.78 1.62
N ASP A 325 -10.98 -5.99 1.06
CA ASP A 325 -11.18 -6.77 -0.16
C ASP A 325 -11.67 -5.93 -1.34
N THR A 326 -11.33 -6.40 -2.53
CA THR A 326 -11.73 -5.87 -3.84
C THR A 326 -13.25 -5.83 -4.08
N ASN A 327 -14.05 -6.36 -3.15
CA ASN A 327 -15.51 -6.38 -3.18
C ASN A 327 -16.10 -5.57 -2.01
N GLN A 328 -15.45 -4.45 -1.69
CA GLN A 328 -15.97 -3.38 -0.82
C GLN A 328 -16.17 -3.79 0.65
N CYS A 329 -15.39 -4.75 1.15
CA CYS A 329 -15.46 -5.14 2.55
C CYS A 329 -14.16 -4.84 3.30
N VAL A 330 -14.31 -4.28 4.50
CA VAL A 330 -13.24 -4.11 5.49
C VAL A 330 -13.52 -5.06 6.65
N TYR A 331 -12.49 -5.71 7.18
CA TYR A 331 -12.60 -6.63 8.32
C TYR A 331 -11.54 -6.30 9.36
N GLU A 332 -11.90 -6.50 10.62
CA GLU A 332 -11.13 -6.21 11.83
C GLU A 332 -10.77 -7.52 12.53
N THR A 333 -9.51 -7.69 12.96
CA THR A 333 -9.08 -8.64 13.98
C THR A 333 -8.81 -7.91 15.28
N THR A 334 -9.09 -8.57 16.41
CA THR A 334 -8.66 -8.15 17.76
C THR A 334 -8.05 -9.32 18.54
N ASP A 335 -7.58 -10.36 17.84
CA ASP A 335 -7.08 -11.62 18.40
C ASP A 335 -5.88 -12.18 17.59
N SER A 336 -5.04 -11.29 17.07
CA SER A 336 -3.84 -11.61 16.26
C SER A 336 -4.16 -12.40 14.97
N GLY A 337 -5.24 -12.04 14.29
CA GLY A 337 -5.72 -12.72 13.09
C GLY A 337 -6.32 -14.09 13.37
N GLU A 338 -6.71 -14.39 14.61
CA GLU A 338 -7.39 -15.64 14.91
C GLU A 338 -8.83 -15.68 14.35
N SER A 339 -9.52 -14.54 14.37
CA SER A 339 -10.81 -14.30 13.73
C SER A 339 -10.91 -12.89 13.14
N TYR A 340 -11.81 -12.74 12.15
CA TYR A 340 -12.04 -11.46 11.48
C TYR A 340 -13.53 -11.13 11.48
N LYS A 341 -13.86 -9.91 11.88
CA LYS A 341 -15.21 -9.33 11.93
C LYS A 341 -15.35 -8.30 10.82
N ARG A 342 -16.32 -8.46 9.93
CA ARG A 342 -16.63 -7.45 8.91
C ARG A 342 -17.12 -6.16 9.60
N ILE A 343 -16.38 -5.07 9.40
CA ILE A 343 -16.80 -3.71 9.74
C ILE A 343 -17.34 -2.97 8.49
N GLY A 344 -16.93 -3.43 7.29
CA GLY A 344 -17.56 -3.17 6.00
C GLY A 344 -17.53 -1.72 5.52
N ILE A 345 -18.03 -1.48 4.30
CA ILE A 345 -18.58 -0.19 3.87
C ILE A 345 -19.84 -0.55 3.06
N GLU A 346 -20.97 0.12 3.31
CA GLU A 346 -22.20 -0.12 2.52
C GLU A 346 -22.18 0.75 1.26
N ASP A 347 -22.48 0.14 0.10
CA ASP A 347 -22.56 0.79 -1.21
C ASP A 347 -21.36 1.70 -1.57
N ALA A 348 -20.14 1.26 -1.24
CA ALA A 348 -18.90 2.01 -1.52
C ALA A 348 -18.71 2.31 -3.01
N ASN A 349 -19.11 1.37 -3.89
CA ASN A 349 -19.04 1.41 -5.35
C ASN A 349 -17.63 1.70 -5.91
N ALA A 350 -16.60 1.20 -5.23
CA ALA A 350 -15.18 1.34 -5.61
C ALA A 350 -14.43 0.02 -5.33
N THR A 351 -13.25 -0.19 -5.93
CA THR A 351 -12.34 -1.28 -5.57
C THR A 351 -11.35 -0.76 -4.53
N PHE A 352 -11.25 -1.43 -3.38
CA PHE A 352 -10.27 -1.06 -2.37
C PHE A 352 -8.87 -1.51 -2.77
N THR A 353 -7.89 -0.64 -2.53
CA THR A 353 -6.49 -0.85 -2.93
C THR A 353 -5.59 -0.99 -1.71
N GLY A 354 -5.67 -0.07 -0.73
CA GLY A 354 -4.97 -0.18 0.56
C GLY A 354 -5.85 0.14 1.77
N VAL A 355 -5.43 -0.30 2.96
CA VAL A 355 -5.99 0.03 4.27
C VAL A 355 -4.89 0.43 5.25
N GLY A 356 -4.95 1.67 5.75
CA GLY A 356 -4.11 2.16 6.84
C GLY A 356 -4.90 2.24 8.14
N ALA A 357 -4.26 2.00 9.29
CA ALA A 357 -4.93 2.01 10.59
C ALA A 357 -4.02 2.49 11.73
N THR A 358 -4.60 3.24 12.66
CA THR A 358 -3.97 3.68 13.91
C THR A 358 -4.87 3.32 15.10
N GLY A 359 -4.46 3.66 16.32
CA GLY A 359 -5.29 3.47 17.52
C GLY A 359 -6.55 4.37 17.59
N SER A 360 -6.72 5.32 16.66
CA SER A 360 -7.83 6.28 16.62
C SER A 360 -8.59 6.32 15.28
N MET A 361 -8.03 5.77 14.19
CA MET A 361 -8.56 5.93 12.84
C MET A 361 -8.28 4.71 11.96
N VAL A 362 -9.21 4.36 11.08
CA VAL A 362 -8.97 3.46 9.95
C VAL A 362 -9.32 4.19 8.66
N ALA A 363 -8.47 4.08 7.64
CA ALA A 363 -8.70 4.65 6.32
C ALA A 363 -8.48 3.60 5.22
N VAL A 364 -9.28 3.68 4.15
CA VAL A 364 -9.20 2.77 3.00
C VAL A 364 -9.14 3.59 1.72
N ALA A 365 -8.11 3.34 0.91
CA ALA A 365 -7.93 3.94 -0.41
C ALA A 365 -8.66 3.12 -1.50
N SER A 366 -9.03 3.78 -2.61
CA SER A 366 -9.71 3.12 -3.73
C SER A 366 -9.29 3.60 -5.11
N ASP A 367 -9.52 2.71 -6.09
CA ASP A 367 -9.26 2.91 -7.53
C ASP A 367 -10.05 4.07 -8.18
N ASP A 368 -11.09 4.58 -7.51
CA ASP A 368 -11.88 5.73 -7.96
C ASP A 368 -11.48 7.07 -7.31
N GLY A 369 -10.36 7.08 -6.59
CA GLY A 369 -9.81 8.29 -5.98
C GLY A 369 -10.49 8.73 -4.69
N SER A 370 -11.07 7.77 -3.96
CA SER A 370 -11.69 8.03 -2.67
C SER A 370 -10.87 7.44 -1.53
N VAL A 371 -10.78 8.20 -0.44
CA VAL A 371 -10.42 7.68 0.88
C VAL A 371 -11.69 7.55 1.70
N PHE A 372 -11.95 6.36 2.23
CA PHE A 372 -13.02 6.12 3.19
C PHE A 372 -12.42 6.11 4.60
N ARG A 373 -12.88 7.00 5.49
CA ARG A 373 -12.43 7.06 6.89
C ARG A 373 -13.49 6.49 7.83
N TYR A 374 -13.07 5.68 8.79
CA TYR A 374 -13.87 5.19 9.91
C TYR A 374 -13.54 5.94 11.21
N ASP A 375 -14.55 6.26 12.01
CA ASP A 375 -14.45 6.99 13.28
C ASP A 375 -15.04 6.21 14.48
N ASP A 376 -14.86 4.89 14.49
CA ASP A 376 -15.49 3.90 15.38
C ASP A 376 -17.02 3.79 15.30
N ALA A 377 -17.69 4.63 14.49
CA ALA A 377 -19.15 4.60 14.34
C ALA A 377 -19.63 4.61 12.89
N VAL A 378 -19.00 5.39 12.00
CA VAL A 378 -19.48 5.66 10.64
C VAL A 378 -18.33 5.73 9.65
N TRP A 379 -18.54 5.15 8.46
CA TRP A 379 -17.65 5.35 7.32
C TRP A 379 -18.01 6.63 6.56
N THR A 380 -17.04 7.52 6.41
CA THR A 380 -17.15 8.77 5.64
C THR A 380 -16.29 8.68 4.40
N ARG A 381 -16.93 8.72 3.21
CA ARG A 381 -16.23 8.78 1.92
C ARG A 381 -15.76 10.20 1.61
N LEU A 382 -14.48 10.36 1.29
CA LEU A 382 -13.86 11.61 0.85
C LEU A 382 -13.22 11.35 -0.51
N HIS A 383 -13.68 12.03 -1.56
CA HIS A 383 -13.02 11.97 -2.87
C HIS A 383 -11.87 12.98 -2.89
N VAL A 384 -10.66 12.50 -3.14
CA VAL A 384 -9.42 13.30 -3.08
C VAL A 384 -8.79 13.51 -4.45
N GLY A 385 -8.93 12.56 -5.39
CA GLY A 385 -8.15 12.56 -6.63
C GLY A 385 -8.61 11.59 -7.71
N ASN A 386 -7.66 11.17 -8.55
CA ASN A 386 -7.80 9.98 -9.41
C ASN A 386 -7.46 8.71 -8.59
N ALA A 387 -7.33 7.57 -9.27
CA ALA A 387 -7.03 6.27 -8.68
C ALA A 387 -5.90 6.31 -7.64
N LEU A 388 -6.17 5.74 -6.46
CA LEU A 388 -5.20 5.58 -5.37
C LEU A 388 -4.72 4.13 -5.32
N PHE A 389 -3.44 3.92 -5.03
CA PHE A 389 -2.81 2.60 -5.02
C PHE A 389 -2.44 2.13 -3.61
N ALA A 390 -1.86 3.00 -2.77
CA ALA A 390 -1.58 2.68 -1.38
C ALA A 390 -1.97 3.81 -0.42
N ILE A 391 -2.06 3.48 0.87
CA ILE A 391 -2.33 4.41 1.97
C ILE A 391 -1.65 3.89 3.23
N ASP A 392 -0.98 4.79 3.94
CA ASP A 392 -0.40 4.52 5.26
C ASP A 392 -0.83 5.61 6.26
N LEU A 393 -0.91 5.25 7.55
CA LEU A 393 -1.31 6.13 8.65
C LEU A 393 -0.41 5.92 9.88
N ILE A 394 0.06 7.01 10.47
CA ILE A 394 0.74 7.00 11.77
C ILE A 394 0.19 8.11 12.68
N GLU A 395 -0.24 7.74 13.89
CA GLU A 395 -0.98 8.60 14.83
C GLU A 395 -2.18 9.34 14.18
N GLU A 396 -2.01 10.63 13.87
CA GLU A 396 -2.99 11.50 13.21
C GLU A 396 -2.51 11.98 11.82
N THR A 397 -1.38 11.44 11.35
CA THR A 397 -0.79 11.66 10.02
C THR A 397 -1.20 10.55 9.08
N GLY A 398 -1.28 10.85 7.78
CA GLY A 398 -1.57 9.86 6.75
C GLY A 398 -1.09 10.31 5.39
N LEU A 399 -0.66 9.36 4.57
CA LEU A 399 -0.24 9.56 3.19
C LEU A 399 -0.97 8.56 2.29
N THR A 400 -1.34 8.96 1.08
CA THR A 400 -1.85 8.05 0.05
C THR A 400 -1.33 8.45 -1.33
N THR A 401 -0.94 7.45 -2.11
CA THR A 401 -0.37 7.59 -3.45
C THR A 401 -1.34 7.18 -4.54
N GLY A 402 -1.13 7.67 -5.76
CA GLY A 402 -1.96 7.34 -6.92
C GLY A 402 -1.25 7.53 -8.26
N ASP A 403 -2.06 7.78 -9.30
CA ASP A 403 -1.56 8.01 -10.66
C ASP A 403 -0.74 9.31 -10.79
N GLY A 404 0.17 9.34 -11.78
CA GLY A 404 0.82 10.57 -12.23
C GLY A 404 1.63 11.31 -11.15
N GLY A 405 2.35 10.59 -10.29
CA GLY A 405 3.17 11.14 -9.21
C GLY A 405 2.39 11.61 -7.98
N THR A 406 1.08 11.43 -7.95
CA THR A 406 0.23 12.09 -6.97
C THR A 406 0.42 11.52 -5.56
N VAL A 407 0.70 12.41 -4.59
CA VAL A 407 0.65 12.15 -3.15
C VAL A 407 -0.40 13.06 -2.50
N TYR A 408 -1.23 12.51 -1.63
CA TYR A 408 -2.11 13.26 -0.73
C TYR A 408 -1.68 13.07 0.72
N GLU A 409 -1.63 14.15 1.48
CA GLU A 409 -1.30 14.17 2.91
C GLU A 409 -2.51 14.58 3.75
N LEU A 410 -2.74 13.85 4.84
CA LEU A 410 -3.79 14.15 5.81
C LEU A 410 -3.36 15.34 6.69
N THR A 411 -4.18 16.39 6.68
CA THR A 411 -3.99 17.58 7.53
C THR A 411 -5.22 17.81 8.41
N GLU A 412 -5.16 18.78 9.35
CA GLU A 412 -6.32 19.17 10.18
C GLU A 412 -7.58 19.54 9.35
N ASP A 413 -7.40 20.06 8.13
CA ASP A 413 -8.50 20.38 7.20
C ASP A 413 -8.96 19.18 6.33
N GLY A 414 -8.35 18.00 6.50
CA GLY A 414 -8.48 16.83 5.64
C GLY A 414 -7.31 16.65 4.67
N TRP A 415 -7.49 15.74 3.71
CA TRP A 415 -6.50 15.38 2.69
C TRP A 415 -6.20 16.53 1.72
N LYS A 416 -4.92 16.77 1.45
CA LYS A 416 -4.43 17.78 0.50
C LYS A 416 -3.35 17.19 -0.39
N THR A 417 -3.35 17.52 -1.68
CA THR A 417 -2.27 17.14 -2.60
C THR A 417 -0.95 17.80 -2.18
N VAL A 418 0.14 17.05 -2.26
CA VAL A 418 1.52 17.53 -2.08
C VAL A 418 2.21 17.48 -3.45
N GLU A 419 3.06 18.47 -3.75
CA GLU A 419 3.87 18.44 -4.98
C GLU A 419 5.00 17.42 -4.84
N THR A 420 5.24 16.65 -5.90
CA THR A 420 6.28 15.62 -5.99
C THR A 420 7.16 15.87 -7.22
N PRO A 421 8.40 15.35 -7.26
CA PRO A 421 9.34 15.60 -8.35
C PRO A 421 9.11 14.72 -9.60
N THR A 422 8.09 13.86 -9.61
CA THR A 422 7.88 12.81 -10.62
C THR A 422 6.45 12.82 -11.16
N ASP A 423 6.26 12.31 -12.39
CA ASP A 423 4.96 12.01 -13.01
C ASP A 423 4.67 10.48 -13.02
N ALA A 424 5.46 9.67 -12.30
CA ALA A 424 5.35 8.20 -12.26
C ALA A 424 4.16 7.71 -11.41
N ASP A 425 3.53 6.59 -11.78
CA ASP A 425 2.48 5.99 -10.94
C ASP A 425 3.13 5.38 -9.68
N LEU A 426 2.65 5.76 -8.48
CA LEU A 426 3.26 5.42 -7.19
C LEU A 426 2.45 4.33 -6.47
N TYR A 427 2.95 3.09 -6.44
CA TYR A 427 2.24 1.93 -5.93
C TYR A 427 2.38 1.68 -4.43
N GLY A 428 3.52 2.04 -3.82
CA GLY A 428 3.77 1.88 -2.38
C GLY A 428 4.02 3.22 -1.69
N ILE A 429 3.66 3.32 -0.41
CA ILE A 429 3.89 4.48 0.47
C ILE A 429 4.06 4.01 1.92
N ASP A 430 5.03 4.58 2.63
CA ASP A 430 5.31 4.31 4.04
C ASP A 430 5.73 5.62 4.75
N ILE A 431 5.23 5.81 5.98
CA ILE A 431 5.56 6.94 6.85
C ILE A 431 6.53 6.48 7.94
N GLY A 432 7.82 6.80 7.78
CA GLY A 432 8.84 6.44 8.76
C GLY A 432 8.57 7.00 10.15
N ALA A 433 8.50 6.12 11.15
CA ALA A 433 8.18 6.47 12.52
C ALA A 433 9.25 7.37 13.19
N ASP A 434 8.81 8.33 14.02
CA ASP A 434 9.65 9.35 14.68
C ASP A 434 10.79 8.81 15.59
N ASP A 435 10.71 7.55 16.04
CA ASP A 435 11.80 6.90 16.79
C ASP A 435 12.98 6.50 15.88
N SER A 436 12.80 6.48 14.56
CA SER A 436 13.88 6.42 13.57
C SER A 436 14.40 7.83 13.30
N THR A 437 15.72 8.04 13.37
CA THR A 437 16.32 9.38 13.18
C THR A 437 17.37 9.38 12.07
N PRO A 438 17.18 10.14 10.98
CA PRO A 438 16.00 10.92 10.64
C PRO A 438 14.79 10.03 10.30
N SER A 439 13.57 10.51 10.55
CA SER A 439 12.37 9.85 10.01
C SER A 439 12.27 10.14 8.50
N LEU A 440 11.74 9.17 7.77
CA LEU A 440 11.77 9.12 6.32
C LEU A 440 10.41 8.66 5.82
N ASP A 441 9.66 9.54 5.16
CA ASP A 441 8.55 9.10 4.33
C ASP A 441 9.12 8.63 3.00
N VAL A 442 8.61 7.52 2.44
CA VAL A 442 9.11 6.95 1.20
C VAL A 442 7.96 6.43 0.34
N ALA A 443 8.01 6.71 -0.97
CA ALA A 443 7.07 6.16 -1.95
C ALA A 443 7.81 5.52 -3.12
N ALA A 444 7.25 4.46 -3.70
CA ALA A 444 7.86 3.71 -4.79
C ALA A 444 6.86 3.44 -5.94
N GLY A 445 7.34 3.34 -7.18
CA GLY A 445 6.48 3.29 -8.35
C GLY A 445 7.09 2.74 -9.65
N THR A 446 6.49 3.14 -10.79
CA THR A 446 6.90 2.72 -12.14
C THR A 446 8.34 3.10 -12.50
N ASP A 447 8.94 2.35 -13.43
CA ASP A 447 10.25 2.63 -14.02
C ASP A 447 11.39 2.78 -12.99
N GLY A 448 11.31 2.06 -11.86
CA GLY A 448 12.27 2.13 -10.76
C GLY A 448 12.15 3.37 -9.86
N THR A 449 11.12 4.20 -10.03
CA THR A 449 10.96 5.45 -9.28
C THR A 449 10.87 5.22 -7.78
N VAL A 450 11.66 5.98 -7.01
CA VAL A 450 11.48 6.19 -5.57
C VAL A 450 11.52 7.68 -5.28
N ILE A 451 10.63 8.15 -4.41
CA ILE A 451 10.70 9.50 -3.81
C ILE A 451 10.80 9.40 -2.29
N GLU A 452 11.57 10.31 -1.70
CA GLU A 452 11.92 10.36 -0.28
C GLU A 452 11.62 11.74 0.31
N ARG A 453 11.12 11.79 1.55
CA ARG A 453 10.95 13.03 2.32
C ARG A 453 11.43 12.83 3.75
N HIS A 454 12.52 13.51 4.11
CA HIS A 454 13.04 13.52 5.48
C HIS A 454 12.23 14.46 6.38
N ARG A 455 12.03 14.05 7.63
CA ARG A 455 11.30 14.79 8.68
C ARG A 455 12.18 15.19 9.87
#